data_AF-A0A376ZS06-F1
#
_entry.id   AF-A0A376ZS06-F1
#
_cell.length_a   1.000
_cell.length_b   1.000
_cell.length_c   1.000
_cell.angle_alpha   90.00
_cell.angle_beta   90.00
_cell.angle_gamma   90.00
#
_symmetry.space_group_name_H-M   'P 1'
#
loop_
_entity.id
_entity.type
_entity.pdbx_description
1 polymer ?
#
loop_
_entity_poly.entity_id
_entity_poly.type
_entity_poly.pdbx_seq_one_letter_code
_entity_poly.pdbx_strand_id
1 'polypeptide(L)' 'MVVVACDKNGNIDLTDLRAKAEQAGDNLSCIMVTYPSTHGVYEETIREVCEVVHSVRRSGLP' A
#
# COMPACT_ATOMS: atom_id res chain seq x y z
N MET A 1 -2.50 13.85 2.56
CA MET A 1 -1.57 12.74 2.85
C MET A 1 -2.31 11.73 3.70
N VAL A 2 -2.33 10.47 3.27
CA VAL A 2 -2.96 9.36 4.01
C VAL A 2 -1.84 8.49 4.56
N VAL A 3 -1.80 8.30 5.87
CA VAL A 3 -0.78 7.48 6.54
C VAL A 3 -1.26 6.04 6.56
N VAL A 4 -0.41 5.08 6.20
CA VAL A 4 -0.68 3.63 6.32
C VAL A 4 0.06 3.10 7.56
N ALA A 5 -0.61 2.27 8.34
CA ALA A 5 -0.06 1.69 9.56
C ALA A 5 0.99 0.61 9.27
N CYS A 6 1.79 0.30 10.28
CA CYS A 6 2.65 -0.87 10.30
C CYS A 6 2.09 -1.91 11.28
N ASP A 7 2.35 -3.19 11.00
CA ASP A 7 2.08 -4.27 11.94
C ASP A 7 3.08 -4.27 13.12
N LYS A 8 2.93 -5.22 14.05
CA LYS A 8 3.80 -5.34 15.23
C LYS A 8 5.26 -5.66 14.90
N ASN A 9 5.54 -6.15 13.70
CA ASN A 9 6.86 -6.50 13.19
C ASN A 9 7.48 -5.35 12.36
N GLY A 10 6.76 -4.24 12.18
CA GLY A 10 7.21 -3.09 11.40
C GLY A 10 7.01 -3.22 9.89
N ASN A 11 6.28 -4.25 9.43
CA ASN A 11 5.89 -4.37 8.03
C ASN A 11 4.68 -3.48 7.72
N ILE A 12 4.42 -3.22 6.44
CA ILE A 12 3.21 -2.51 6.02
C ILE A 12 1.96 -3.34 6.40
N ASP A 13 1.00 -2.70 7.09
CA ASP A 13 -0.29 -3.33 7.38
C ASP A 13 -1.16 -3.35 6.10
N LEU A 14 -1.26 -4.53 5.49
CA LEU A 14 -2.04 -4.73 4.26
C LEU A 14 -3.55 -4.51 4.45
N THR A 15 -4.08 -4.73 5.64
CA THR A 15 -5.51 -4.53 5.92
C THR A 15 -5.83 -3.04 5.91
N ASP A 16 -5.02 -2.26 6.63
CA ASP A 16 -5.14 -0.81 6.68
C ASP A 16 -4.88 -0.17 5.30
N LEU A 17 -3.89 -0.68 4.56
CA LEU A 17 -3.61 -0.25 3.19
C LEU A 17 -4.82 -0.45 2.27
N ARG A 18 -5.44 -1.64 2.27
CA ARG A 18 -6.61 -1.94 1.42
C ARG A 18 -7.78 -1.02 1.74
N ALA A 19 -8.11 -0.87 3.02
CA ALA A 19 -9.20 0.01 3.46
C ALA A 19 -8.98 1.47 3.01
N LYS A 20 -7.76 1.99 3.14
CA LYS A 20 -7.41 3.35 2.72
C LYS A 20 -7.37 3.52 1.21
N ALA A 21 -6.90 2.50 0.48
CA ALA A 21 -6.89 2.51 -0.98
C ALA A 21 -8.33 2.52 -1.52
N GLU A 22 -9.23 1.69 -0.98
CA GLU A 22 -10.65 1.66 -1.34
C GLU A 22 -11.35 2.98 -0.99
N GLN A 23 -11.09 3.54 0.19
CA GLN A 23 -11.63 4.84 0.59
C GLN A 23 -11.17 5.97 -0.34
N ALA A 24 -9.93 5.92 -0.81
CA ALA A 24 -9.39 6.91 -1.75
C ALA A 24 -9.99 6.74 -3.16
N GLY A 25 -10.27 5.51 -3.60
CA GLY A 25 -10.90 5.19 -4.87
C GLY A 25 -10.21 5.89 -6.05
N ASP A 26 -10.99 6.59 -6.87
CA ASP A 26 -10.50 7.33 -8.05
C ASP A 26 -9.51 8.46 -7.71
N ASN A 27 -9.49 8.93 -6.45
CA ASN A 27 -8.54 9.95 -5.99
C ASN A 27 -7.18 9.35 -5.59
N LEU A 28 -7.04 8.01 -5.59
CA LEU A 28 -5.77 7.35 -5.27
C LEU A 28 -4.74 7.58 -6.39
N SER A 29 -3.78 8.46 -6.15
CA SER A 29 -2.75 8.79 -7.15
C SER A 29 -1.56 7.81 -7.13
N CYS A 30 -0.96 7.59 -5.96
CA CYS A 30 0.22 6.74 -5.79
C CYS A 30 0.38 6.29 -4.32
N ILE A 31 1.28 5.34 -4.11
CA ILE A 31 1.87 5.02 -2.80
C ILE A 31 3.37 5.30 -2.85
N MET A 32 3.92 5.77 -1.73
CA MET A 32 5.36 5.88 -1.53
C MET A 32 5.79 4.80 -0.55
N VAL A 33 6.70 3.93 -1.00
CA VAL A 33 7.28 2.84 -0.20
C VAL A 33 8.79 2.93 -0.25
N THR A 34 9.45 2.57 0.85
CA THR A 34 10.90 2.43 0.92
C THR A 34 11.22 0.94 0.96
N TYR A 35 12.05 0.45 0.04
CA TYR A 35 12.43 -0.96 -0.03
C TYR A 35 13.94 -1.11 -0.30
N PRO A 36 14.72 -1.83 0.55
CA PRO A 36 14.27 -2.47 1.79
C PRO A 36 13.74 -1.44 2.78
N SER A 37 12.96 -1.87 3.77
CA SER A 37 12.28 -0.95 4.69
C SER A 37 13.27 -0.04 5.42
N THR A 38 12.78 1.02 6.07
CA THR A 38 13.62 1.89 6.92
C THR A 38 14.28 1.16 8.10
N HIS A 39 13.81 -0.07 8.40
CA HIS A 39 14.40 -0.98 9.38
C HIS A 39 15.45 -1.95 8.76
N GLY A 40 15.71 -1.86 7.46
CA GLY A 40 16.64 -2.72 6.74
C GLY A 40 16.11 -4.14 6.47
N VAL A 41 14.78 -4.35 6.56
CA VAL A 41 14.14 -5.66 6.38
C VAL A 41 13.55 -5.77 4.98
N TYR A 42 13.72 -6.94 4.35
CA TYR A 42 13.04 -7.30 3.10
C TYR A 42 11.65 -7.83 3.42
N GLU A 43 10.64 -7.01 3.22
CA GLU A 43 9.25 -7.42 3.38
C GLU A 43 8.83 -8.38 2.26
N GLU A 44 8.19 -9.50 2.62
CA GLU A 44 7.67 -10.49 1.67
C GLU A 44 6.43 -9.97 0.91
N THR A 45 5.74 -8.99 1.50
CA THR A 45 4.44 -8.45 1.04
C THR A 45 4.56 -7.31 0.03
N ILE A 46 5.78 -6.89 -0.36
CA ILE A 46 5.96 -5.71 -1.23
C ILE A 46 5.24 -5.84 -2.58
N ARG A 47 5.11 -7.07 -3.10
CA ARG A 47 4.35 -7.34 -4.32
C ARG A 47 2.85 -7.14 -4.11
N GLU A 48 2.31 -7.61 -2.98
CA GLU A 48 0.90 -7.43 -2.63
C GLU A 48 0.55 -5.94 -2.45
N VAL A 49 1.46 -5.16 -1.87
CA VAL A 49 1.30 -3.69 -1.76
C VAL A 49 1.13 -3.06 -3.15
N CYS A 50 1.99 -3.42 -4.10
CA CYS A 50 1.90 -2.94 -5.48
C CYS A 50 0.60 -3.40 -6.16
N GLU A 51 0.16 -4.64 -5.91
CA GLU A 51 -1.08 -5.18 -6.48
C GLU A 51 -2.31 -4.43 -5.98
N VAL A 52 -2.41 -4.13 -4.68
CA VAL A 52 -3.53 -3.37 -4.08
C VAL A 52 -3.65 -1.98 -4.71
N VAL A 53 -2.54 -1.26 -4.82
CA VAL A 53 -2.57 0.11 -5.37
C VAL A 53 -2.90 0.11 -6.86
N HIS A 54 -2.37 -0.86 -7.61
CA HIS A 54 -2.71 -1.01 -9.03
C HIS A 54 -4.14 -1.52 -9.26
N SER A 55 -4.70 -2.36 -8.39
CA SER A 55 -6.07 -2.87 -8.56
C SER A 55 -7.10 -1.75 -8.44
N VAL A 56 -6.93 -0.84 -7.48
CA VAL A 56 -7.83 0.32 -7.30
C VAL A 56 -7.71 1.30 -8.47
N ARG A 57 -6.51 1.49 -9.04
CA ARG A 57 -6.35 2.36 -10.22
C ARG A 57 -6.97 1.76 -11.49
N ARG A 58 -6.98 0.44 -11.64
CA ARG A 58 -7.52 -0.22 -12.85
C ARG A 58 -9.05 -0.23 -12.91
N SER A 59 -9.77 -0.05 -11.81
CA SER A 59 -11.23 0.07 -11.84
C SER A 59 -11.75 1.37 -12.47
N GLY A 60 -10.87 2.34 -12.74
CA GLY A 60 -11.20 3.62 -13.40
C GLY A 60 -10.56 3.84 -14.77
N LEU A 61 -9.91 2.83 -15.38
CA LEU A 61 -9.42 2.94 -16.76
C LEU A 61 -10.51 2.46 -17.75
N PRO A 62 -10.85 3.24 -18.80
CA PRO A 62 -11.53 2.70 -19.97
C PRO A 62 -10.65 1.69 -20.73
#